data_AF-M6WLL2-F1
#
_entry.id   AF-M6WLL2-F1
#
_cell.length_a   1.000
_cell.length_b   1.000
_cell.length_c   1.000
_cell.angle_alpha   90.00
_cell.angle_beta   90.00
_cell.angle_gamma   90.00
#
_symmetry.space_group_name_H-M   'P 1'
#
loop_
_entity.id
_entity.type
_entity.pdbx_description
1 polymer ?
#
loop_
_entity_poly.entity_id
_entity_poly.type
_entity_poly.pdbx_seq_one_letter_code
_entity_poly.pdbx_strand_id
1 'polypeptide(L)'
;MNYILEKSNKQVIWINADSNQMTGVDAWANFNPNKHEIVYSLHYNPKVGESFRADIKDGVAQDFTPKKIYNKISRNVQILQNWDDEINPETETNMEPLRNEDGSLLTYQIYTETDGWTEDLVKKRDYLIKLVNSICESRIIADFVSSALGAPYVYSSDRDDQLNLAWLVSLNSSVSCKCTDQKGVKTYRNHSAEQIKQVLKDGAIRKTFLLQECASLKSEIRAAKSVKELNQIDI
;
A
#
# COMPACT_ATOMS: atom_id res chain seq x y z
N MET A 1 1.57 2.78 44.15
CA MET A 1 1.62 4.17 44.63
C MET A 1 0.21 4.73 44.64
N ASN A 2 -0.12 5.56 45.61
CA ASN A 2 -1.41 6.24 45.69
C ASN A 2 -1.23 7.69 45.23
N TYR A 3 -2.12 8.17 44.37
CA TYR A 3 -2.11 9.51 43.82
C TYR A 3 -3.34 10.24 44.35
N ILE A 4 -3.15 11.46 44.82
CA ILE A 4 -4.26 12.37 45.10
C ILE A 4 -4.42 13.26 43.89
N LEU A 5 -5.61 13.22 43.30
CA LEU A 5 -5.95 14.02 42.14
C LEU A 5 -6.97 15.08 42.53
N GLU A 6 -6.83 16.27 41.95
CA GLU A 6 -7.90 17.26 41.94
C GLU A 6 -9.01 16.79 40.98
N LYS A 7 -10.23 16.63 41.47
CA LYS A 7 -11.36 16.08 40.69
C LYS A 7 -11.71 16.93 39.48
N SER A 8 -11.47 18.24 39.55
CA SER A 8 -11.84 19.18 38.49
C SER A 8 -10.99 19.07 37.23
N ASN A 9 -9.74 18.64 37.33
CA ASN A 9 -8.80 18.62 36.20
C ASN A 9 -7.85 17.40 36.18
N LYS A 10 -8.00 16.45 37.11
CA LYS A 10 -7.16 15.26 37.28
C LYS A 10 -5.67 15.56 37.49
N GLN A 11 -5.33 16.77 37.96
CA GLN A 11 -3.95 17.11 38.28
C GLN A 11 -3.48 16.35 39.52
N VAL A 12 -2.29 15.78 39.47
CA VAL A 12 -1.64 15.13 40.61
C VAL A 12 -1.21 16.21 41.59
N ILE A 13 -1.89 16.30 42.73
CA ILE A 13 -1.56 17.27 43.79
C ILE A 13 -0.67 16.65 44.87
N TRP A 14 -0.67 15.32 44.99
CA TRP A 14 0.18 14.61 45.93
C TRP A 14 0.37 13.13 45.56
N ILE A 15 1.47 12.51 46.02
CA ILE A 15 1.83 11.11 45.75
C ILE A 15 2.24 10.43 47.08
N ASN A 16 1.65 9.27 47.35
CA ASN A 16 2.09 8.33 48.37
C ASN A 16 2.83 7.15 47.74
N ALA A 17 4.02 6.83 48.25
CA ALA A 17 4.79 5.68 47.81
C ALA A 17 4.27 4.34 48.37
N ASP A 18 3.30 4.34 49.30
CA ASP A 18 2.73 3.11 49.88
C ASP A 18 2.20 2.17 48.78
N SER A 19 2.50 0.89 48.96
CA SER A 19 2.12 -0.19 48.04
C SER A 19 0.70 -0.69 48.30
N ASN A 20 0.07 -0.37 49.42
CA ASN A 20 -1.34 -0.70 49.68
C ASN A 20 -2.25 0.41 49.15
N GLN A 21 -3.45 0.05 48.72
CA GLN A 21 -4.47 1.02 48.35
C GLN A 21 -4.97 1.77 49.59
N MET A 22 -5.00 3.10 49.52
CA MET A 22 -5.34 3.97 50.65
C MET A 22 -6.65 4.73 50.41
N THR A 23 -7.26 5.21 51.50
CA THR A 23 -8.50 5.99 51.47
C THR A 23 -8.43 7.22 52.36
N GLY A 24 -9.13 8.30 51.98
CA GLY A 24 -9.35 9.47 52.81
C GLY A 24 -8.07 10.16 53.31
N VAL A 25 -8.11 10.56 54.58
CA VAL A 25 -7.01 11.26 55.26
C VAL A 25 -5.80 10.37 55.53
N ASP A 26 -5.96 9.05 55.48
CA ASP A 26 -4.84 8.11 55.64
C ASP A 26 -3.81 8.30 54.53
N ALA A 27 -4.29 8.64 53.33
CA ALA A 27 -3.41 8.98 52.22
C ALA A 27 -2.84 10.39 52.36
N TRP A 28 -3.64 11.39 52.74
CA TRP A 28 -3.19 12.79 52.80
C TRP A 28 -3.96 13.62 53.83
N ALA A 29 -3.24 14.29 54.74
CA ALA A 29 -3.84 15.02 55.86
C ALA A 29 -4.83 16.13 55.44
N ASN A 30 -4.63 16.77 54.29
CA ASN A 30 -5.51 17.81 53.75
C ASN A 30 -6.53 17.27 52.74
N PHE A 31 -6.77 15.95 52.74
CA PHE A 31 -7.73 15.32 51.84
C PHE A 31 -9.14 15.89 52.06
N ASN A 32 -9.77 16.30 50.97
CA ASN A 32 -11.14 16.80 50.94
C ASN A 32 -11.91 15.94 49.94
N PRO A 33 -12.82 15.04 50.38
CA PRO A 33 -13.53 14.15 49.48
C PRO A 33 -14.38 14.87 48.44
N ASN A 34 -14.74 16.14 48.66
CA ASN A 34 -15.50 16.94 47.70
C ASN A 34 -14.62 17.48 46.56
N LYS A 35 -13.31 17.61 46.78
CA LYS A 35 -12.37 18.17 45.80
C LYS A 35 -11.39 17.15 45.24
N HIS A 36 -11.08 16.13 46.02
CA HIS A 36 -10.00 15.20 45.74
C HIS A 36 -10.52 13.77 45.58
N GLU A 37 -9.83 13.00 44.77
CA GLU A 37 -9.98 11.56 44.66
C GLU A 37 -8.63 10.88 44.85
N ILE A 38 -8.65 9.61 45.23
CA ILE A 38 -7.47 8.80 45.45
C ILE A 38 -7.44 7.73 44.38
N VAL A 39 -6.31 7.61 43.71
CA VAL A 39 -6.09 6.61 42.67
C VAL A 39 -4.87 5.78 43.02
N TYR A 40 -5.04 4.47 43.02
CA TYR A 40 -3.94 3.54 43.16
C TYR A 40 -3.41 3.15 41.78
N SER A 41 -2.10 3.20 41.59
CA SER A 41 -1.43 2.79 40.35
C SER A 41 -0.17 1.97 40.64
N LEU A 42 0.00 0.89 39.87
CA LEU A 42 1.18 0.02 39.90
C LEU A 42 2.18 0.35 38.80
N HIS A 43 1.70 0.73 37.60
CA HIS A 43 2.51 0.77 36.38
C HIS A 43 2.53 2.13 35.69
N TYR A 44 1.76 3.11 36.19
CA TYR A 44 1.77 4.50 35.70
C TYR A 44 2.23 5.45 36.81
N ASN A 45 3.25 6.28 36.53
CA ASN A 45 3.93 7.11 37.53
C ASN A 45 4.09 8.58 37.10
N PRO A 46 2.99 9.34 37.00
CA PRO A 46 3.06 10.78 36.77
C PRO A 46 3.60 11.52 38.00
N LYS A 47 4.13 12.73 37.79
CA LYS A 47 4.70 13.58 38.83
C LYS A 47 3.66 14.56 39.38
N VAL A 48 3.93 15.10 40.57
CA VAL A 48 3.14 16.21 41.14
C VAL A 48 3.13 17.39 40.16
N GLY A 49 1.93 17.91 39.88
CA GLY A 49 1.68 18.98 38.91
C GLY A 49 1.30 18.48 37.51
N GLU A 50 1.59 17.23 37.16
CA GLU A 50 1.19 16.63 35.89
C GLU A 50 -0.28 16.21 35.92
N SER A 51 -0.90 16.09 34.73
CA SER A 51 -2.23 15.51 34.59
C SER A 51 -2.14 13.99 34.65
N PHE A 52 -3.01 13.37 35.45
CA PHE A 52 -3.12 11.91 35.50
C PHE A 52 -3.94 11.41 34.30
N ARG A 53 -3.26 10.80 33.32
CA ARG A 53 -3.86 10.44 32.02
C ARG A 53 -4.45 9.03 31.96
N ALA A 54 -4.09 8.14 32.89
CA ALA A 54 -4.57 6.77 32.88
C ALA A 54 -6.08 6.69 33.18
N ASP A 55 -6.76 5.76 32.51
CA ASP A 55 -8.14 5.42 32.83
C ASP A 55 -8.23 4.87 34.26
N ILE A 56 -9.27 5.24 34.99
CA ILE A 56 -9.46 4.85 36.40
C ILE A 56 -10.75 4.03 36.51
N LYS A 57 -10.66 2.83 37.10
CA LYS A 57 -11.82 2.01 37.47
C LYS A 57 -11.72 1.64 38.94
N ASP A 58 -12.78 1.91 39.70
CA ASP A 58 -12.86 1.60 41.13
C ASP A 58 -11.66 2.12 41.95
N GLY A 59 -11.17 3.32 41.59
CA GLY A 59 -10.02 3.95 42.23
C GLY A 59 -8.66 3.34 41.86
N VAL A 60 -8.60 2.51 40.81
CA VAL A 60 -7.37 1.88 40.32
C VAL A 60 -7.08 2.29 38.87
N ALA A 61 -5.87 2.79 38.63
CA ALA A 61 -5.39 3.11 37.29
C ALA A 61 -5.24 1.84 36.47
N GLN A 62 -5.75 1.88 35.25
CA GLN A 62 -5.68 0.76 34.30
C GLN A 62 -4.35 0.78 33.55
N ASP A 63 -3.88 -0.42 33.18
CA ASP A 63 -2.70 -0.56 32.35
C ASP A 63 -2.93 0.00 30.95
N PHE A 64 -1.89 0.63 30.40
CA PHE A 64 -1.94 1.09 29.02
C PHE A 64 -1.88 -0.12 28.09
N THR A 65 -2.84 -0.18 27.16
CA THR A 65 -2.78 -1.15 26.05
C THR A 65 -2.19 -0.44 24.84
N PRO A 66 -1.11 -0.97 24.21
CA PRO A 66 -0.50 -0.34 23.04
C PRO A 66 -1.51 -0.05 21.93
N LYS A 67 -1.45 1.16 21.37
CA LYS A 67 -2.38 1.63 20.33
C LYS A 67 -1.61 1.97 19.07
N LYS A 68 -2.12 1.50 17.93
CA LYS A 68 -1.59 1.91 16.62
C LYS A 68 -2.17 3.26 16.25
N ILE A 69 -1.29 4.15 15.82
CA ILE A 69 -1.60 5.47 15.29
C ILE A 69 -0.97 5.54 13.90
N TYR A 70 -1.69 6.14 12.97
CA TYR A 70 -1.30 6.20 11.57
C TYR A 70 -1.17 7.65 11.14
N ASN A 71 -0.08 7.97 10.45
CA ASN A 71 0.05 9.26 9.81
C ASN A 71 -0.93 9.36 8.63
N LYS A 72 -1.77 10.41 8.62
CA LYS A 72 -2.86 10.67 7.66
C LYS A 72 -2.40 10.81 6.20
N ILE A 73 -1.10 11.00 5.96
CA ILE A 73 -0.52 11.17 4.62
C ILE A 73 0.34 9.96 4.21
N SER A 74 1.37 9.67 5.00
CA SER A 74 2.34 8.62 4.69
C SER A 74 1.79 7.21 4.93
N ARG A 75 0.81 7.07 5.85
CA ARG A 75 0.29 5.81 6.41
C ARG A 75 1.29 5.07 7.29
N ASN A 76 2.41 5.71 7.64
CA ASN A 76 3.35 5.15 8.60
C ASN A 76 2.66 4.92 9.94
N VAL A 77 2.96 3.78 10.55
CA VAL A 77 2.41 3.40 11.85
C VAL A 77 3.38 3.76 12.96
N GLN A 78 2.84 4.40 13.99
CA GLN A 78 3.45 4.55 15.30
C GLN A 78 2.66 3.69 16.29
N ILE A 79 3.37 3.09 17.24
CA ILE A 79 2.74 2.35 18.34
C ILE A 79 2.95 3.18 19.59
N LEU A 80 1.86 3.72 20.14
CA LEU A 80 1.86 4.28 21.49
C LEU A 80 2.07 3.11 22.46
N GLN A 81 2.96 3.29 23.41
CA GLN A 81 3.38 2.34 24.43
C GLN A 81 2.90 2.75 25.83
N ASN A 82 2.60 4.03 26.06
CA ASN A 82 2.20 4.54 27.37
C ASN A 82 1.20 5.72 27.28
N TRP A 83 0.67 6.11 28.45
CA TRP A 83 -0.32 7.19 28.58
C TRP A 83 0.21 8.60 28.27
N ASP A 84 1.53 8.78 28.26
CA ASP A 84 2.18 10.06 28.02
C ASP A 84 2.61 10.23 26.55
N ASP A 85 2.47 9.19 25.72
CA ASP A 85 2.71 9.31 24.29
C ASP A 85 1.64 10.19 23.64
N GLU A 86 2.09 11.25 22.97
CA GLU A 86 1.21 12.23 22.36
C GLU A 86 0.84 11.84 20.92
N ILE A 87 -0.38 12.20 20.52
CA ILE A 87 -0.84 12.12 19.14
C ILE A 87 -0.91 13.54 18.60
N ASN A 88 -0.42 13.78 17.39
CA ASN A 88 -0.68 15.02 16.67
C ASN A 88 -1.99 14.88 15.87
N PRO A 89 -3.13 15.39 16.35
CA PRO A 89 -4.42 15.20 15.69
C PRO A 89 -4.48 15.85 14.30
N GLU A 90 -3.58 16.79 13.97
CA GLU A 90 -3.53 17.39 12.63
C GLU A 90 -2.97 16.41 11.59
N THR A 91 -2.09 15.50 12.01
CA THR A 91 -1.33 14.64 11.08
C THR A 91 -1.53 13.15 11.34
N GLU A 92 -2.21 12.77 12.42
CA GLU A 92 -2.30 11.40 12.89
C GLU A 92 -3.73 10.99 13.26
N THR A 93 -4.03 9.71 13.09
CA THR A 93 -5.33 9.12 13.36
C THR A 93 -5.19 7.72 13.97
N ASN A 94 -6.13 7.30 14.79
CA ASN A 94 -6.25 5.92 15.25
C ASN A 94 -6.99 5.02 14.23
N MET A 95 -7.53 5.59 13.15
CA MET A 95 -8.20 4.83 12.10
C MET A 95 -7.19 4.11 11.23
N GLU A 96 -7.36 2.79 11.12
CA GLU A 96 -6.48 1.96 10.29
C GLU A 96 -6.69 2.24 8.79
N PRO A 97 -5.61 2.41 8.00
CA PRO A 97 -5.70 2.54 6.56
C PRO A 97 -6.37 1.34 5.90
N LEU A 98 -7.03 1.58 4.77
CA LEU A 98 -7.63 0.54 3.94
C LEU A 98 -6.55 -0.44 3.45
N ARG A 99 -6.94 -1.71 3.36
CA ARG A 99 -6.09 -2.82 2.90
C ARG A 99 -6.75 -3.54 1.74
N ASN A 100 -5.93 -4.12 0.88
CA ASN A 100 -6.35 -5.09 -0.13
C ASN A 100 -6.75 -6.41 0.55
N GLU A 101 -7.37 -7.32 -0.21
CA GLU A 101 -7.78 -8.65 0.28
C GLU A 101 -6.58 -9.50 0.78
N ASP A 102 -5.39 -9.28 0.21
CA ASP A 102 -4.14 -9.93 0.62
C ASP A 102 -3.50 -9.32 1.89
N GLY A 103 -4.16 -8.32 2.49
CA GLY A 103 -3.69 -7.62 3.69
C GLY A 103 -2.67 -6.50 3.43
N SER A 104 -2.22 -6.31 2.19
CA SER A 104 -1.33 -5.20 1.83
C SER A 104 -2.06 -3.85 1.89
N LEU A 105 -1.33 -2.76 2.13
CA LEU A 105 -1.93 -1.42 2.21
C LEU A 105 -2.46 -0.97 0.85
N LEU A 106 -3.69 -0.44 0.83
CA LEU A 106 -4.28 0.15 -0.36
C LEU A 106 -3.50 1.41 -0.76
N THR A 107 -2.91 1.44 -1.94
CA THR A 107 -2.00 2.53 -2.33
C THR A 107 -2.73 3.81 -2.74
N TYR A 108 -3.95 3.66 -3.30
CA TYR A 108 -4.80 4.73 -3.82
C TYR A 108 -5.87 5.19 -2.82
N GLN A 109 -5.47 5.46 -1.58
CA GLN A 109 -6.36 6.01 -0.55
C GLN A 109 -5.92 7.42 -0.10
N ILE A 110 -6.86 8.15 0.50
CA ILE A 110 -6.67 9.42 1.20
C ILE A 110 -7.38 9.37 2.54
N TYR A 111 -6.95 10.21 3.48
CA TYR A 111 -7.66 10.43 4.74
C TYR A 111 -8.50 11.71 4.65
N THR A 112 -9.74 11.65 5.11
CA THR A 112 -10.63 12.80 5.32
C THR A 112 -11.06 12.85 6.78
N GLU A 113 -11.28 14.04 7.32
CA GLU A 113 -11.75 14.18 8.71
C GLU A 113 -13.18 13.66 8.90
N THR A 114 -13.98 13.60 7.85
CA THR A 114 -15.39 13.15 7.89
C THR A 114 -15.54 11.64 7.81
N ASP A 115 -14.79 11.01 6.91
CA ASP A 115 -15.01 9.60 6.54
C ASP A 115 -13.79 8.72 6.86
N GLY A 116 -12.70 9.31 7.33
CA GLY A 116 -11.43 8.62 7.55
C GLY A 116 -10.77 8.21 6.24
N TRP A 117 -10.27 6.98 6.18
CA TRP A 117 -9.60 6.48 4.98
C TRP A 117 -10.61 6.09 3.89
N THR A 118 -10.46 6.71 2.72
CA THR A 118 -11.33 6.48 1.56
C THR A 118 -10.51 6.25 0.29
N GLU A 119 -11.07 5.51 -0.66
CA GLU A 119 -10.46 5.33 -1.98
C GLU A 119 -10.45 6.66 -2.75
N ASP A 120 -9.28 7.01 -3.30
CA ASP A 120 -9.11 8.21 -4.10
C ASP A 120 -9.15 7.89 -5.59
N LEU A 121 -10.13 8.49 -6.28
CA LEU A 121 -10.36 8.27 -7.71
C LEU A 121 -9.15 8.64 -8.56
N VAL A 122 -8.46 9.73 -8.24
CA VAL A 122 -7.34 10.24 -9.04
C VAL A 122 -6.14 9.32 -8.90
N LYS A 123 -5.75 8.98 -7.67
CA LYS A 123 -4.67 8.03 -7.38
C LYS A 123 -4.94 6.66 -7.96
N LYS A 124 -6.19 6.18 -7.90
CA LYS A 124 -6.55 4.88 -8.48
C LYS A 124 -6.44 4.89 -10.00
N ARG A 125 -6.92 5.96 -10.65
CA ARG A 125 -6.75 6.15 -12.09
C ARG A 125 -5.27 6.14 -12.49
N ASP A 126 -4.43 6.87 -11.78
CA ASP A 126 -2.98 6.92 -12.05
C ASP A 126 -2.29 5.57 -11.83
N TYR A 127 -2.69 4.85 -10.79
CA TYR A 127 -2.22 3.49 -10.53
C TYR A 127 -2.56 2.55 -11.69
N LEU A 128 -3.82 2.52 -12.15
CA LEU A 128 -4.27 1.65 -13.24
C LEU A 128 -3.59 1.99 -14.57
N ILE A 129 -3.39 3.29 -14.88
CA ILE A 129 -2.66 3.70 -16.09
C ILE A 129 -1.21 3.18 -16.05
N LYS A 130 -0.54 3.25 -14.89
CA LYS A 130 0.83 2.70 -14.73
C LYS A 130 0.83 1.18 -14.90
N LEU A 131 -0.15 0.49 -14.33
CA LEU A 131 -0.32 -0.95 -14.46
C LEU A 131 -0.49 -1.36 -15.94
N VAL A 132 -1.42 -0.73 -16.66
CA VAL A 132 -1.65 -0.98 -18.10
C VAL A 132 -0.39 -0.74 -18.92
N ASN A 133 0.36 0.35 -18.65
CA ASN A 133 1.62 0.60 -19.36
C ASN A 133 2.66 -0.51 -19.08
N SER A 134 2.80 -0.95 -17.84
CA SER A 134 3.73 -2.02 -17.46
C SER A 134 3.37 -3.36 -18.12
N ILE A 135 2.09 -3.73 -18.10
CA ILE A 135 1.59 -4.94 -18.76
C ILE A 135 1.83 -4.85 -20.28
N CYS A 136 1.49 -3.73 -20.91
CA CYS A 136 1.70 -3.52 -22.33
C CYS A 136 3.18 -3.67 -22.73
N GLU A 137 4.10 -3.05 -21.97
CA GLU A 137 5.54 -3.19 -22.21
C GLU A 137 5.99 -4.65 -22.08
N SER A 138 5.60 -5.32 -20.99
CA SER A 138 5.92 -6.74 -20.75
C SER A 138 5.41 -7.64 -21.89
N ARG A 139 4.17 -7.43 -22.35
CA ARG A 139 3.59 -8.20 -23.45
C ARG A 139 4.27 -7.94 -24.79
N ILE A 140 4.69 -6.70 -25.07
CA ILE A 140 5.40 -6.35 -26.31
C ILE A 140 6.77 -7.05 -26.39
N ILE A 141 7.49 -7.11 -25.26
CA ILE A 141 8.82 -7.76 -25.23
C ILE A 141 8.75 -9.28 -25.08
N ALA A 142 7.59 -9.82 -24.68
CA ALA A 142 7.38 -11.25 -24.64
C ALA A 142 7.41 -11.85 -26.05
N ASP A 143 7.93 -13.08 -26.13
CA ASP A 143 8.01 -13.89 -27.34
C ASP A 143 6.68 -13.92 -28.12
N PHE A 144 6.78 -14.08 -29.45
CA PHE A 144 5.62 -14.16 -30.34
C PHE A 144 5.70 -15.36 -31.29
N VAL A 145 4.54 -15.76 -31.82
CA VAL A 145 4.42 -16.89 -32.75
C VAL A 145 4.35 -16.37 -34.18
N SER A 146 5.09 -17.00 -35.10
CA SER A 146 4.92 -16.84 -36.54
C SER A 146 4.90 -18.21 -37.22
N SER A 147 4.14 -18.32 -38.31
CA SER A 147 4.04 -19.53 -39.13
C SER A 147 4.84 -19.45 -40.45
N ALA A 148 5.80 -18.52 -40.55
CA ALA A 148 6.55 -18.26 -41.78
C ALA A 148 7.28 -19.48 -42.36
N LEU A 149 7.68 -20.45 -41.51
CA LEU A 149 8.32 -21.70 -41.93
C LEU A 149 7.31 -22.81 -42.33
N GLY A 150 6.03 -22.48 -42.46
CA GLY A 150 4.96 -23.46 -42.76
C GLY A 150 4.40 -24.19 -41.53
N ALA A 151 4.92 -23.88 -40.33
CA ALA A 151 4.44 -24.37 -39.04
C ALA A 151 4.67 -23.27 -37.99
N PRO A 152 3.96 -23.28 -36.84
CA PRO A 152 4.16 -22.27 -35.81
C PRO A 152 5.50 -22.45 -35.09
N TYR A 153 6.28 -21.36 -35.05
CA TYR A 153 7.50 -21.24 -34.25
C TYR A 153 7.41 -20.00 -33.36
N VAL A 154 8.08 -20.07 -32.21
CA VAL A 154 8.19 -18.97 -31.26
C VAL A 154 9.49 -18.20 -31.50
N TYR A 155 9.40 -16.89 -31.58
CA TYR A 155 10.49 -15.96 -31.78
C TYR A 155 10.61 -15.04 -30.57
N SER A 156 11.83 -14.76 -30.15
CA SER A 156 12.06 -13.79 -29.08
C SER A 156 11.83 -12.38 -29.58
N SER A 157 11.40 -11.52 -28.66
CA SER A 157 10.84 -10.20 -28.97
C SER A 157 11.37 -9.13 -28.03
N ASP A 158 12.48 -9.35 -27.35
CA ASP A 158 13.10 -8.26 -26.61
C ASP A 158 13.52 -7.11 -27.56
N ARG A 159 14.02 -6.01 -27.00
CA ARG A 159 14.33 -4.82 -27.80
C ARG A 159 15.42 -5.10 -28.83
N ASP A 160 16.42 -5.91 -28.48
CA ASP A 160 17.51 -6.25 -29.39
C ASP A 160 17.04 -7.23 -30.45
N ASP A 161 16.22 -8.21 -30.10
CA ASP A 161 15.60 -9.14 -31.05
C ASP A 161 14.72 -8.42 -32.08
N GLN A 162 13.93 -7.43 -31.65
CA GLN A 162 13.12 -6.61 -32.56
C GLN A 162 13.99 -5.84 -33.56
N LEU A 163 15.09 -5.24 -33.10
CA LEU A 163 16.04 -4.52 -33.94
C LEU A 163 16.80 -5.47 -34.89
N ASN A 164 17.26 -6.60 -34.37
CA ASN A 164 17.95 -7.64 -35.13
C ASN A 164 17.05 -8.20 -36.23
N LEU A 165 15.77 -8.45 -35.93
CA LEU A 165 14.80 -8.92 -36.92
C LEU A 165 14.59 -7.88 -38.04
N ALA A 166 14.46 -6.60 -37.70
CA ALA A 166 14.37 -5.52 -38.69
C ALA A 166 15.63 -5.46 -39.58
N TRP A 167 16.81 -5.63 -38.99
CA TRP A 167 18.08 -5.70 -39.72
C TRP A 167 18.16 -6.92 -40.63
N LEU A 168 17.81 -8.12 -40.15
CA LEU A 168 17.79 -9.34 -40.96
C LEU A 168 16.88 -9.20 -42.19
N VAL A 169 15.72 -8.55 -42.05
CA VAL A 169 14.81 -8.29 -43.17
C VAL A 169 15.44 -7.35 -44.21
N SER A 170 16.21 -6.35 -43.76
CA SER A 170 16.85 -5.37 -44.66
C SER A 170 17.90 -5.99 -45.60
N LEU A 171 18.46 -7.15 -45.24
CA LEU A 171 19.40 -7.89 -46.08
C LEU A 171 18.75 -8.46 -47.35
N ASN A 172 17.41 -8.57 -47.39
CA ASN A 172 16.63 -9.08 -48.52
C ASN A 172 17.19 -10.37 -49.14
N SER A 173 17.70 -11.27 -48.30
CA SER A 173 18.34 -12.53 -48.68
C SER A 173 17.93 -13.64 -47.71
N SER A 174 18.35 -14.88 -47.99
CA SER A 174 18.11 -15.97 -47.05
C SER A 174 19.01 -15.82 -45.83
N VAL A 175 18.44 -15.94 -44.63
CA VAL A 175 19.13 -15.69 -43.36
C VAL A 175 18.85 -16.81 -42.37
N SER A 176 19.82 -17.06 -41.50
CA SER A 176 19.64 -17.97 -40.37
C SER A 176 19.11 -17.19 -39.16
N CYS A 177 17.91 -17.54 -38.69
CA CYS A 177 17.25 -16.88 -37.56
C CYS A 177 16.92 -17.90 -36.47
N LYS A 178 17.09 -17.52 -35.20
CA LYS A 178 16.85 -18.38 -34.05
C LYS A 178 15.36 -18.40 -33.71
N CYS A 179 14.75 -19.58 -33.68
CA CYS A 179 13.36 -19.76 -33.28
C CYS A 179 13.17 -21.06 -32.49
N THR A 180 12.07 -21.18 -31.76
CA THR A 180 11.73 -22.34 -30.94
C THR A 180 10.61 -23.12 -31.61
N ASP A 181 10.78 -24.43 -31.78
CA ASP A 181 9.74 -25.30 -32.33
C ASP A 181 8.74 -25.78 -31.27
N GLN A 182 7.75 -26.56 -31.71
CA GLN A 182 6.72 -27.15 -30.85
C GLN A 182 7.27 -28.10 -29.77
N LYS A 183 8.50 -28.59 -29.92
CA LYS A 183 9.18 -29.44 -28.92
C LYS A 183 9.99 -28.61 -27.93
N GLY A 184 9.94 -27.28 -28.02
CA GLY A 184 10.72 -26.36 -27.17
C GLY A 184 12.18 -26.22 -27.61
N VAL A 185 12.58 -26.71 -28.79
CA VAL A 185 13.97 -26.66 -29.24
C VAL A 185 14.27 -25.35 -29.95
N LYS A 186 15.04 -24.49 -29.27
CA LYS A 186 15.49 -23.19 -29.78
C LYS A 186 16.81 -23.31 -30.55
N THR A 187 16.76 -23.17 -31.87
CA THR A 187 17.96 -23.26 -32.74
C THR A 187 17.83 -22.34 -33.96
N TYR A 188 18.96 -22.11 -34.63
CA TYR A 188 19.03 -21.38 -35.88
C TYR A 188 18.44 -22.19 -37.03
N ARG A 189 17.49 -21.60 -37.75
CA ARG A 189 16.85 -22.19 -38.94
C ARG A 189 16.93 -21.20 -40.10
N ASN A 190 17.14 -21.73 -41.31
CA ASN A 190 17.20 -20.91 -42.52
C ASN A 190 15.79 -20.39 -42.87
N HIS A 191 15.70 -19.09 -43.15
CA HIS A 191 14.51 -18.42 -43.64
C HIS A 191 14.84 -17.81 -45.00
N SER A 192 13.96 -17.98 -45.99
CA SER A 192 14.04 -17.19 -47.21
C SER A 192 13.76 -15.70 -46.93
N ALA A 193 14.08 -14.83 -47.89
CA ALA A 193 13.79 -13.40 -47.77
C ALA A 193 12.31 -13.11 -47.49
N GLU A 194 11.39 -13.86 -48.10
CA GLU A 194 9.95 -13.71 -47.86
C GLU A 194 9.51 -14.28 -46.51
N GLN A 195 10.14 -15.37 -46.05
CA GLN A 195 9.84 -15.93 -44.74
C GLN A 195 10.25 -14.99 -43.60
N ILE A 196 11.45 -14.40 -43.65
CA ILE A 196 11.87 -13.47 -42.60
C ILE A 196 11.06 -12.16 -42.61
N LYS A 197 10.65 -11.67 -43.79
CA LYS A 197 9.69 -10.55 -43.92
C LYS A 197 8.36 -10.88 -43.25
N GLN A 198 7.86 -12.11 -43.43
CA GLN A 198 6.63 -12.57 -42.78
C GLN A 198 6.77 -12.61 -41.26
N VAL A 199 7.90 -13.08 -40.72
CA VAL A 199 8.17 -13.05 -39.27
C VAL A 199 8.11 -11.62 -38.72
N LEU A 200 8.77 -10.66 -39.38
CA LEU A 200 8.69 -9.25 -38.99
C LEU A 200 7.27 -8.70 -39.07
N LYS A 201 6.52 -9.03 -40.12
CA LYS A 201 5.13 -8.60 -40.29
C LYS A 201 4.24 -9.13 -39.16
N ASP A 202 4.36 -10.40 -38.80
CA ASP A 202 3.57 -11.01 -37.71
C ASP A 202 3.88 -10.33 -36.37
N GLY A 203 5.16 -10.10 -36.07
CA GLY A 203 5.58 -9.36 -34.88
C GLY A 203 5.06 -7.92 -34.84
N ALA A 204 5.10 -7.22 -35.97
CA ALA A 204 4.58 -5.86 -36.10
C ALA A 204 3.06 -5.80 -35.91
N ILE A 205 2.31 -6.73 -36.50
CA ILE A 205 0.85 -6.83 -36.32
C ILE A 205 0.51 -7.04 -34.85
N ARG A 206 1.16 -8.00 -34.18
CA ARG A 206 0.96 -8.26 -32.75
C ARG A 206 1.28 -7.03 -31.90
N LYS A 207 2.42 -6.38 -32.14
CA LYS A 207 2.82 -5.17 -31.39
C LYS A 207 1.82 -4.03 -31.57
N THR A 208 1.36 -3.79 -32.80
CA THR A 208 0.34 -2.76 -33.07
C THR A 208 -0.98 -3.07 -32.37
N PHE A 209 -1.42 -4.33 -32.40
CA PHE A 209 -2.61 -4.77 -31.67
C PHE A 209 -2.48 -4.49 -30.16
N LEU A 210 -1.38 -4.90 -29.53
CA LEU A 210 -1.14 -4.64 -28.10
C LEU A 210 -1.11 -3.15 -27.75
N LEU A 211 -0.57 -2.30 -28.64
CA LEU A 211 -0.57 -0.85 -28.45
C LEU A 211 -1.97 -0.25 -28.56
N GLN A 212 -2.81 -0.75 -29.47
CA GLN A 212 -4.21 -0.35 -29.62
C GLN A 212 -5.03 -0.72 -28.39
N GLU A 213 -4.93 -1.96 -27.91
CA GLU A 213 -5.62 -2.41 -26.69
C GLU A 213 -5.22 -1.57 -25.48
N CYS A 214 -3.92 -1.34 -25.29
CA CYS A 214 -3.41 -0.49 -24.21
C CYS A 214 -3.92 0.96 -24.31
N ALA A 215 -4.02 1.51 -25.53
CA ALA A 215 -4.58 2.84 -25.74
C ALA A 215 -6.08 2.88 -25.40
N SER A 216 -6.82 1.84 -25.77
CA SER A 216 -8.25 1.68 -25.46
C SER A 216 -8.50 1.65 -23.96
N LEU A 217 -7.82 0.75 -23.23
CA LEU A 217 -7.92 0.63 -21.77
C LEU A 217 -7.59 1.95 -21.06
N LYS A 218 -6.52 2.63 -21.47
CA LYS A 218 -6.17 3.95 -20.91
C LYS A 218 -7.25 5.01 -21.18
N SER A 219 -7.96 4.94 -22.31
CA SER A 219 -9.06 5.83 -22.59
C SER A 219 -10.24 5.55 -21.66
N GLU A 220 -10.59 4.29 -21.45
CA GLU A 220 -11.66 3.86 -20.55
C GLU A 220 -11.38 4.28 -19.10
N ILE A 221 -10.17 4.02 -18.60
CA ILE A 221 -9.71 4.44 -17.26
C ILE A 221 -9.82 5.97 -17.08
N ARG A 222 -9.49 6.75 -18.12
CA ARG A 222 -9.61 8.22 -18.07
C ARG A 222 -11.06 8.70 -18.11
N ALA A 223 -11.94 7.98 -18.80
CA ALA A 223 -13.34 8.31 -18.91
C ALA A 223 -14.13 8.02 -17.61
N ALA A 224 -13.71 7.01 -16.84
CA ALA A 224 -14.35 6.60 -15.60
C ALA A 224 -14.51 7.76 -14.60
N LYS A 225 -15.72 7.91 -14.06
CA LYS A 225 -16.15 8.98 -13.15
C LYS A 225 -16.17 8.56 -11.70
N SER A 226 -16.03 7.27 -11.42
CA SER A 226 -16.10 6.72 -10.07
C SER A 226 -15.12 5.58 -9.86
N VAL A 227 -14.79 5.32 -8.59
CA VAL A 227 -13.94 4.19 -8.21
C VAL A 227 -14.62 2.86 -8.55
N LYS A 228 -15.95 2.81 -8.48
CA LYS A 228 -16.76 1.66 -8.88
C LYS A 228 -16.61 1.34 -10.37
N GLU A 229 -16.68 2.35 -11.24
CA GLU A 229 -16.43 2.16 -12.68
C GLU A 229 -15.01 1.66 -12.93
N LEU A 230 -14.00 2.22 -12.25
CA LEU A 230 -12.62 1.74 -12.39
C LEU A 230 -12.45 0.27 -11.99
N ASN A 231 -13.21 -0.23 -11.01
CA ASN A 231 -13.18 -1.64 -10.60
C ASN A 231 -13.82 -2.61 -11.61
N GLN A 232 -14.55 -2.10 -12.61
CA GLN A 232 -15.22 -2.91 -13.62
C GLN A 232 -14.40 -3.07 -14.90
N ILE A 233 -13.31 -2.30 -15.04
CA ILE A 233 -12.41 -2.38 -16.19
C ILE A 233 -11.54 -3.62 -16.05
N ASP A 234 -11.62 -4.52 -17.03
CA ASP A 234 -10.80 -5.72 -17.11
C ASP A 234 -9.43 -5.39 -17.72
N ILE A 235 -8.34 -5.67 -17.00
CA ILE A 235 -6.96 -5.26 -17.33
C ILE A 235 -6.06 -6.47 -17.50
#